data_AF-A0A2N4XSJ0-F1
#
_entry.id   AF-A0A2N4XSJ0-F1
#
_cell.length_a   1.000
_cell.length_b   1.000
_cell.length_c   1.000
_cell.angle_alpha   90.00
_cell.angle_beta   90.00
_cell.angle_gamma   90.00
#
_symmetry.space_group_name_H-M   'P 1'
#
loop_
_entity.id
_entity.type
_entity.pdbx_description
1 polymer ?
#
loop_
_entity_poly.entity_id
_entity_poly.type
_entity_poly.pdbx_seq_one_letter_code
_entity_poly.pdbx_strand_id
1 'polypeptide(L)'
;MEVFRSAQIKLVVADMKNILKLVATVLIALSFSGSLHAEDNAILGFFSDLNRSKEPLDWAIASGFQSKHMVDDPSYEYNENNKGIGFRTPGGWTAGGYYNSIRRYSVYAGREYQWRLFGPDWMRLHAGVVLGGVSGYEDGIQIGGVEHGIHLAVLPELVLRMPYLEAALIYIPSASKTPATLAGQLRIAF
;
A
#
# COMPACT_ATOMS: atom_id res chain seq x y z
N MET A 1 22.84 -25.33 4.41
CA MET A 1 21.46 -24.81 4.50
C MET A 1 21.39 -23.29 4.32
N GLU A 2 22.43 -22.51 4.65
CA GLU A 2 22.47 -21.05 4.48
C GLU A 2 22.55 -20.56 3.01
N VAL A 3 23.18 -21.32 2.11
CA VAL A 3 23.35 -20.93 0.70
C VAL A 3 22.02 -20.85 -0.06
N PHE A 4 21.05 -21.71 0.30
CA PHE A 4 19.70 -21.69 -0.30
C PHE A 4 18.85 -20.49 0.15
N ARG A 5 19.01 -20.03 1.41
CA ARG A 5 18.31 -18.82 1.92
C ARG A 5 18.82 -17.55 1.21
N SER A 6 20.14 -17.44 0.98
CA SER A 6 20.75 -16.29 0.29
C SER A 6 20.29 -16.14 -1.16
N ALA A 7 20.12 -17.25 -1.89
CA ALA A 7 19.66 -17.24 -3.28
C ALA A 7 18.16 -16.88 -3.40
N GLN A 8 17.30 -17.39 -2.50
CA GLN A 8 15.88 -17.05 -2.49
C GLN A 8 15.64 -15.57 -2.14
N ILE A 9 16.40 -15.00 -1.20
CA ILE A 9 16.30 -13.58 -0.84
C ILE A 9 16.74 -12.69 -2.01
N LYS A 10 17.81 -13.04 -2.74
CA LYS A 10 18.24 -12.29 -3.93
C LYS A 10 17.23 -12.37 -5.08
N LEU A 11 16.55 -13.51 -5.25
CA LEU A 11 15.49 -13.67 -6.26
C LEU A 11 14.28 -12.78 -5.94
N VAL A 12 13.82 -12.79 -4.69
CA VAL A 12 12.68 -11.97 -4.21
C VAL A 12 12.98 -10.47 -4.32
N VAL A 13 14.21 -10.04 -4.00
CA VAL A 13 14.61 -8.62 -4.11
C VAL A 13 14.76 -8.17 -5.58
N ALA A 14 15.19 -9.05 -6.48
CA ALA A 14 15.26 -8.77 -7.91
C ALA A 14 13.86 -8.64 -8.54
N ASP A 15 12.93 -9.52 -8.18
CA ASP A 15 11.53 -9.44 -8.61
C ASP A 15 10.83 -8.20 -8.05
N MET A 16 11.10 -7.82 -6.79
CA MET A 16 10.56 -6.61 -6.18
C MET A 16 10.98 -5.32 -6.90
N LYS A 17 12.25 -5.22 -7.32
CA LYS A 17 12.71 -4.04 -8.09
C LYS A 17 12.00 -3.95 -9.43
N ASN A 18 11.69 -5.09 -10.04
CA ASN A 18 10.92 -5.16 -11.29
C ASN A 18 9.44 -4.83 -11.06
N ILE A 19 8.84 -5.26 -9.95
CA ILE A 19 7.47 -4.90 -9.56
C ILE A 19 7.38 -3.41 -9.21
N LEU A 20 8.33 -2.84 -8.47
CA LEU A 20 8.35 -1.40 -8.18
C LEU A 20 8.56 -0.58 -9.44
N LYS A 21 9.44 -1.02 -10.36
CA LYS A 21 9.58 -0.42 -11.68
C LYS A 21 8.30 -0.54 -12.48
N LEU A 22 7.62 -1.68 -12.44
CA LEU A 22 6.35 -1.89 -13.11
C LEU A 22 5.31 -0.92 -12.56
N VAL A 23 5.09 -0.88 -11.24
CA VAL A 23 4.15 0.03 -10.56
C VAL A 23 4.50 1.50 -10.83
N ALA A 24 5.77 1.89 -10.75
CA ALA A 24 6.20 3.25 -11.09
C ALA A 24 5.95 3.58 -12.57
N THR A 25 6.22 2.63 -13.47
CA THR A 25 5.95 2.78 -14.91
C THR A 25 4.45 2.86 -15.17
N VAL A 26 3.63 2.08 -14.46
CA VAL A 26 2.17 2.14 -14.49
C VAL A 26 1.70 3.52 -14.04
N LEU A 27 2.18 4.02 -12.90
CA LEU A 27 1.80 5.33 -12.34
C LEU A 27 2.22 6.49 -13.26
N ILE A 28 3.40 6.41 -13.87
CA ILE A 28 3.88 7.39 -14.86
C ILE A 28 3.01 7.30 -16.13
N ALA A 29 2.76 6.11 -16.67
CA ALA A 29 1.93 5.94 -17.86
C ALA A 29 0.48 6.44 -17.63
N LEU A 30 -0.08 6.22 -16.44
CA LEU A 30 -1.39 6.73 -16.03
C LEU A 30 -1.42 8.26 -15.88
N SER A 31 -0.27 8.92 -15.66
CA SER A 31 -0.16 10.38 -15.53
C SER A 31 -0.05 11.10 -16.89
N PHE A 32 0.34 10.38 -17.95
CA PHE A 32 0.56 10.95 -19.31
C PHE A 32 -0.47 10.47 -20.36
N SER A 33 -1.40 9.58 -20.01
CA SER A 33 -2.36 8.97 -20.95
C SER A 33 -3.56 9.83 -21.35
N GLY A 34 -3.59 11.11 -20.95
CA GLY A 34 -4.68 12.04 -21.30
C GLY A 34 -4.78 12.42 -22.78
N SER A 35 -3.78 12.14 -23.63
CA SER A 35 -3.79 12.59 -25.03
C SER A 35 -2.86 11.78 -25.97
N LEU A 36 -3.00 10.46 -26.06
CA LEU A 36 -2.30 9.68 -27.09
C LEU A 36 -3.24 8.69 -27.77
N HIS A 37 -3.45 8.90 -29.07
CA HIS A 37 -4.24 8.03 -29.94
C HIS A 37 -3.62 6.64 -30.03
N ALA A 38 -4.47 5.63 -29.88
CA ALA A 38 -4.12 4.22 -29.83
C ALA A 38 -4.20 3.59 -31.22
N GLU A 39 -3.10 2.99 -31.68
CA GLU A 39 -3.13 1.78 -32.51
C GLU A 39 -1.97 0.85 -32.07
N ASP A 40 -2.32 -0.40 -31.79
CA ASP A 40 -1.45 -1.59 -31.70
C ASP A 40 -0.41 -1.75 -30.58
N ASN A 41 -0.69 -1.29 -29.36
CA ASN A 41 0.10 -1.66 -28.19
C ASN A 41 -0.78 -2.26 -27.09
N ALA A 42 -0.76 -3.59 -26.93
CA ALA A 42 -1.51 -4.32 -25.88
C ALA A 42 -1.24 -3.78 -24.46
N ILE A 43 -0.03 -3.26 -24.23
CA ILE A 43 0.36 -2.60 -22.97
C ILE A 43 -0.39 -1.28 -22.77
N LEU A 44 -0.54 -0.45 -23.82
CA LEU A 44 -1.32 0.79 -23.74
C LEU A 44 -2.82 0.50 -23.59
N GLY A 45 -3.32 -0.55 -24.26
CA GLY A 45 -4.68 -1.06 -24.06
C GLY A 45 -4.94 -1.44 -22.61
N PHE A 46 -4.06 -2.26 -22.02
CA PHE A 46 -4.12 -2.63 -20.61
C PHE A 46 -4.15 -1.41 -19.66
N PHE A 47 -3.31 -0.40 -19.90
CA PHE A 47 -3.30 0.80 -19.05
C PHE A 47 -4.53 1.70 -19.23
N SER A 48 -5.05 1.80 -20.45
CA SER A 48 -6.33 2.47 -20.71
C SER A 48 -7.46 1.75 -19.97
N ASP A 49 -7.53 0.43 -20.08
CA ASP A 49 -8.56 -0.37 -19.43
C ASP A 49 -8.47 -0.31 -17.90
N LEU A 50 -7.24 -0.33 -17.37
CA LEU A 50 -6.99 -0.11 -15.95
C LEU A 50 -7.45 1.29 -15.54
N ASN A 51 -7.10 2.36 -16.26
CA ASN A 51 -7.56 3.70 -15.90
C ASN A 51 -9.08 3.82 -15.92
N ARG A 52 -9.76 3.16 -16.86
CA ARG A 52 -11.22 3.11 -16.96
C ARG A 52 -11.87 2.28 -15.84
N SER A 53 -11.17 1.27 -15.31
CA SER A 53 -11.67 0.43 -14.20
C SER A 53 -11.47 1.07 -12.82
N LYS A 54 -10.94 2.30 -12.77
CA LYS A 54 -10.83 3.07 -11.55
C LYS A 54 -12.23 3.30 -10.98
N GLU A 55 -12.48 2.80 -9.78
CA GLU A 55 -13.77 2.96 -9.14
C GLU A 55 -13.78 4.16 -8.20
N PRO A 56 -14.95 4.84 -8.06
CA PRO A 56 -15.14 5.75 -6.96
C PRO A 56 -15.03 4.99 -5.63
N LEU A 57 -14.52 5.69 -4.62
CA LEU A 57 -14.45 5.20 -3.26
C LEU A 57 -15.60 5.81 -2.47
N ASP A 58 -16.01 5.12 -1.42
CA ASP A 58 -17.02 5.58 -0.48
C ASP A 58 -16.35 6.07 0.80
N TRP A 59 -17.15 6.67 1.71
CA TRP A 59 -16.64 6.89 3.05
C TRP A 59 -16.29 5.54 3.66
N ALA A 60 -15.23 5.49 4.45
CA ALA A 60 -14.95 4.29 5.23
C ALA A 60 -14.29 4.62 6.56
N ILE A 61 -14.62 3.81 7.58
CA ILE A 61 -13.85 3.75 8.82
C ILE A 61 -12.95 2.53 8.73
N ALA A 62 -11.67 2.73 8.95
CA ALA A 62 -10.65 1.68 8.85
C ALA A 62 -10.17 1.28 10.24
N SER A 63 -9.94 -0.02 10.43
CA SER A 63 -9.28 -0.54 11.62
C SER A 63 -7.80 -0.14 11.65
N GLY A 64 -7.13 -0.46 12.76
CA GLY A 64 -5.69 -0.65 12.78
C GLY A 64 -5.23 -1.77 11.85
N PHE A 65 -3.95 -2.12 11.92
CA PHE A 65 -3.34 -3.11 11.05
C PHE A 65 -2.98 -4.39 11.81
N GLN A 66 -3.16 -5.53 11.16
CA GLN A 66 -2.53 -6.78 11.56
C GLN A 66 -1.40 -7.04 10.58
N SER A 67 -0.15 -7.06 11.05
CA SER A 67 1.01 -7.17 10.17
C SER A 67 1.79 -8.48 10.35
N LYS A 68 2.69 -8.73 9.41
CA LYS A 68 3.77 -9.69 9.52
C LYS A 68 5.01 -9.19 8.77
N HIS A 69 6.13 -9.05 9.48
CA HIS A 69 7.41 -8.71 8.87
C HIS A 69 8.00 -9.96 8.18
N MET A 70 8.58 -9.79 6.99
CA MET A 70 9.08 -10.90 6.16
C MET A 70 10.49 -11.38 6.55
N VAL A 71 11.17 -10.66 7.44
CA VAL A 71 12.48 -11.03 7.96
C VAL A 71 12.34 -11.25 9.45
N ASP A 72 12.59 -12.49 9.89
CA ASP A 72 12.79 -12.81 11.29
C ASP A 72 14.18 -12.29 11.68
N ASP A 73 14.28 -11.01 12.03
CA ASP A 73 15.44 -10.53 12.77
C ASP A 73 15.22 -10.89 14.25
N PRO A 74 15.93 -11.91 14.80
CA PRO A 74 15.74 -12.32 16.19
C PRO A 74 16.15 -11.23 17.19
N SER A 75 16.82 -10.16 16.75
CA SER A 75 17.19 -9.03 17.61
C SER A 75 16.06 -8.00 17.79
N TYR A 76 14.96 -8.11 17.04
CA TYR A 76 13.88 -7.12 17.11
C TYR A 76 12.47 -7.73 17.11
N GLU A 77 11.77 -7.60 18.24
CA GLU A 77 10.38 -8.01 18.38
C GLU A 77 9.41 -6.91 17.94
N TYR A 78 8.94 -7.02 16.69
CA TYR A 78 7.92 -6.13 16.14
C TYR A 78 6.55 -6.39 16.75
N ASN A 79 5.81 -5.31 17.00
CA ASN A 79 4.39 -5.39 17.29
C ASN A 79 3.60 -5.62 16.00
N GLU A 80 3.12 -6.85 15.83
CA GLU A 80 2.33 -7.26 14.67
C GLU A 80 0.83 -6.92 14.78
N ASN A 81 0.40 -6.37 15.92
CA ASN A 81 -0.97 -5.91 16.14
C ASN A 81 -0.99 -4.39 16.35
N ASN A 82 -1.08 -3.67 15.26
CA ASN A 82 -1.02 -2.23 15.19
C ASN A 82 -2.40 -1.61 15.44
N LYS A 83 -2.77 -1.51 16.72
CA LYS A 83 -4.06 -0.91 17.12
C LYS A 83 -4.17 0.52 16.65
N GLY A 84 -5.31 0.87 16.05
CA GLY A 84 -5.55 2.20 15.52
C GLY A 84 -6.94 2.34 14.91
N ILE A 85 -7.18 3.52 14.36
CA ILE A 85 -8.37 3.85 13.61
C ILE A 85 -8.02 4.83 12.49
N GLY A 86 -8.70 4.66 11.36
CA GLY A 86 -8.56 5.52 10.21
C GLY A 86 -9.89 5.85 9.58
N PHE A 87 -9.83 6.77 8.64
CA PHE A 87 -10.97 7.24 7.90
C PHE A 87 -10.58 7.49 6.44
N ARG A 88 -11.51 7.22 5.54
CA ARG A 88 -11.39 7.47 4.11
C ARG A 88 -12.58 8.27 3.61
N THR A 89 -12.30 9.23 2.73
CA THR A 89 -13.31 10.03 2.02
C THR A 89 -13.62 9.46 0.64
N PRO A 90 -14.76 9.83 0.01
CA PRO A 90 -15.06 9.39 -1.36
C PRO A 90 -14.03 9.81 -2.42
N GLY A 91 -13.28 10.89 -2.16
CA GLY A 91 -12.18 11.34 -3.01
C GLY A 91 -10.89 10.52 -2.88
N GLY A 92 -10.91 9.50 -2.02
CA GLY A 92 -9.78 8.63 -1.70
C GLY A 92 -8.83 9.20 -0.64
N TRP A 93 -9.08 10.40 -0.09
CA TRP A 93 -8.24 10.91 0.99
C TRP A 93 -8.39 10.05 2.24
N THR A 94 -7.27 9.62 2.80
CA THR A 94 -7.19 8.81 4.02
C THR A 94 -6.43 9.56 5.11
N ALA A 95 -6.85 9.38 6.35
CA ALA A 95 -6.14 9.85 7.53
C ALA A 95 -6.43 8.95 8.73
N GLY A 96 -5.51 8.86 9.67
CA GLY A 96 -5.72 8.05 10.87
C GLY A 96 -4.54 8.07 11.83
N GLY A 97 -4.68 7.30 12.90
CA GLY A 97 -3.65 7.13 13.90
C GLY A 97 -3.60 5.69 14.41
N TYR A 98 -2.40 5.20 14.67
CA TYR A 98 -2.17 3.83 15.13
C TYR A 98 -0.87 3.72 15.94
N TYR A 99 -0.74 2.63 16.69
CA TYR A 99 0.54 2.24 17.30
C TYR A 99 1.32 1.38 16.31
N ASN A 100 2.47 1.88 15.86
CA ASN A 100 3.30 1.24 14.86
C ASN A 100 4.04 0.00 15.41
N SER A 101 4.80 -0.68 14.54
CA SER A 101 5.46 -1.94 14.87
C SER A 101 6.58 -1.78 15.91
N ILE A 102 7.08 -0.57 16.12
CA ILE A 102 8.03 -0.22 17.18
C ILE A 102 7.34 0.36 18.43
N ARG A 103 6.02 0.15 18.56
CA ARG A 103 5.18 0.54 19.71
C ARG A 103 5.11 2.06 19.94
N ARG A 104 5.24 2.86 18.87
CA ARG A 104 5.08 4.32 18.92
C ARG A 104 3.77 4.76 18.29
N TYR A 105 3.15 5.77 18.88
CA TYR A 105 1.99 6.40 18.27
C TYR A 105 2.40 7.11 16.99
N SER A 106 1.67 6.84 15.91
CA SER A 106 1.92 7.36 14.57
C SER A 106 0.62 7.87 13.98
N VAL A 107 0.69 8.98 13.26
CA VAL A 107 -0.41 9.47 12.44
C VAL A 107 -0.04 9.33 10.98
N TYR A 108 -1.03 9.10 10.13
CA TYR A 108 -0.84 9.02 8.70
C TYR A 108 -1.89 9.86 7.96
N ALA A 109 -1.52 10.30 6.78
CA ALA A 109 -2.42 10.90 5.81
C ALA A 109 -1.97 10.53 4.39
N GLY A 110 -2.92 10.36 3.49
CA GLY A 110 -2.61 9.99 2.12
C GLY A 110 -3.82 10.00 1.20
N ARG A 111 -3.64 9.41 0.03
CA ARG A 111 -4.68 9.24 -0.96
C ARG A 111 -4.62 7.85 -1.56
N GLU A 112 -5.77 7.21 -1.58
CA GLU A 112 -6.01 5.86 -2.06
C GLU A 112 -6.66 5.91 -3.45
N TYR A 113 -6.26 4.97 -4.29
CA TYR A 113 -6.87 4.70 -5.57
C TYR A 113 -7.10 3.20 -5.69
N GLN A 114 -8.27 2.79 -6.20
CA GLN A 114 -8.59 1.40 -6.45
C GLN A 114 -9.11 1.18 -7.87
N TRP A 115 -8.77 0.03 -8.42
CA TRP A 115 -9.13 -0.43 -9.75
C TRP A 115 -9.75 -1.82 -9.64
N ARG A 116 -10.96 -1.99 -10.18
CA ARG A 116 -11.61 -3.31 -10.21
C ARG A 116 -10.79 -4.24 -11.09
N LEU A 117 -10.44 -5.41 -10.56
CA LEU A 117 -9.79 -6.49 -11.31
C LEU A 117 -10.85 -7.45 -11.85
N PHE A 118 -11.59 -8.11 -10.96
CA PHE A 118 -12.63 -9.10 -11.31
C PHE A 118 -13.53 -9.40 -10.11
N GLY A 119 -14.57 -10.21 -10.34
CA GLY A 119 -15.51 -10.67 -9.31
C GLY A 119 -16.93 -10.14 -9.51
N PRO A 120 -17.94 -10.82 -8.93
CA PRO A 120 -19.33 -10.39 -8.99
C PRO A 120 -19.58 -9.14 -8.13
N ASP A 121 -20.70 -8.45 -8.32
CA ASP A 121 -20.95 -7.16 -7.64
C ASP A 121 -21.07 -7.27 -6.12
N TRP A 122 -21.41 -8.44 -5.59
CA TRP A 122 -21.46 -8.71 -4.15
C TRP A 122 -20.08 -8.95 -3.53
N MET A 123 -19.05 -9.24 -4.33
CA MET A 123 -17.67 -9.45 -3.88
C MET A 123 -16.68 -9.19 -5.02
N ARG A 124 -16.04 -8.02 -4.99
CA ARG A 124 -15.13 -7.55 -6.03
C ARG A 124 -13.70 -7.56 -5.52
N LEU A 125 -12.77 -8.05 -6.33
CA LEU A 125 -11.34 -7.92 -6.07
C LEU A 125 -10.79 -6.69 -6.79
N HIS A 126 -10.01 -5.89 -6.06
CA HIS A 126 -9.40 -4.67 -6.53
C HIS A 126 -7.89 -4.70 -6.34
N ALA A 127 -7.18 -4.06 -7.26
CA ALA A 127 -5.83 -3.58 -7.02
C ALA A 127 -5.94 -2.13 -6.52
N GLY A 128 -5.13 -1.77 -5.55
CA GLY A 128 -5.08 -0.42 -5.02
C GLY A 128 -3.66 0.09 -4.83
N VAL A 129 -3.56 1.41 -4.69
CA VAL A 129 -2.34 2.07 -4.26
C VAL A 129 -2.67 3.20 -3.29
N VAL A 130 -1.88 3.30 -2.22
CA VAL A 130 -1.95 4.41 -1.26
C VAL A 130 -0.68 5.24 -1.39
N LEU A 131 -0.85 6.54 -1.63
CA LEU A 131 0.22 7.53 -1.64
C LEU A 131 0.09 8.38 -0.38
N GLY A 132 1.08 8.37 0.50
CA GLY A 132 0.93 9.09 1.76
C GLY A 132 2.20 9.25 2.56
N GLY A 133 2.01 9.82 3.75
CA GLY A 133 3.03 9.98 4.76
C GLY A 133 2.60 9.41 6.10
N VAL A 134 3.55 8.89 6.87
CA VAL A 134 3.34 8.42 8.24
C VAL A 134 4.43 8.97 9.17
N SER A 135 4.06 9.39 10.38
CA SER A 135 4.99 9.88 11.40
C SER A 135 5.54 8.74 12.27
N GLY A 136 6.45 9.06 13.19
CA GLY A 136 6.81 8.16 14.30
C GLY A 136 7.97 7.21 14.03
N TYR A 137 8.69 7.41 12.94
CA TYR A 137 9.89 6.67 12.57
C TYR A 137 11.12 7.61 12.55
N GLU A 138 12.27 7.10 12.98
CA GLU A 138 13.50 7.90 13.18
C GLU A 138 14.18 8.32 11.87
N ASP A 139 14.03 7.50 10.82
CA ASP A 139 14.69 7.69 9.53
C ASP A 139 13.88 8.60 8.57
N GLY A 140 12.89 9.33 9.10
CA GLY A 140 11.94 10.12 8.31
C GLY A 140 12.44 11.53 8.00
N ILE A 141 11.75 12.22 7.09
CA ILE A 141 11.99 13.64 6.82
C ILE A 141 11.62 14.43 8.09
N GLN A 142 12.62 14.99 8.76
CA GLN A 142 12.42 15.83 9.95
C GLN A 142 12.09 17.26 9.51
N ILE A 143 10.88 17.72 9.81
CA ILE A 143 10.42 19.08 9.50
C ILE A 143 10.31 19.86 10.80
N GLY A 144 11.15 20.88 11.01
CA GLY A 144 11.01 21.76 12.19
C GLY A 144 11.48 21.15 13.52
N GLY A 145 12.43 20.22 13.50
CA GLY A 145 13.07 19.70 14.72
C GLY A 145 12.28 18.63 15.49
N VAL A 146 11.26 18.03 14.89
CA VAL A 146 10.58 16.86 15.47
C VAL A 146 11.53 15.67 15.45
N GLU A 147 11.70 15.04 16.61
CA GLU A 147 12.60 13.88 16.82
C GLU A 147 12.25 12.68 15.92
N HIS A 148 10.99 12.58 15.47
CA HIS A 148 10.49 11.51 14.63
C HIS A 148 9.91 12.10 13.34
N GLY A 149 10.56 11.79 12.21
CA GLY A 149 10.22 12.37 10.92
C GLY A 149 8.98 11.77 10.27
N ILE A 150 8.67 12.27 9.07
CA ILE A 150 7.60 11.75 8.20
C ILE A 150 8.22 10.83 7.15
N HIS A 151 7.74 9.59 7.08
CA HIS A 151 8.06 8.65 6.01
C HIS A 151 7.02 8.76 4.92
N LEU A 152 7.46 9.12 3.71
CA LEU A 152 6.63 9.07 2.52
C LEU A 152 6.65 7.67 1.92
N ALA A 153 5.49 7.18 1.49
CA ALA A 153 5.35 5.84 0.96
C ALA A 153 4.35 5.78 -0.20
N VAL A 154 4.64 4.85 -1.11
CA VAL A 154 3.74 4.37 -2.17
C VAL A 154 3.47 2.90 -1.84
N LEU A 155 2.28 2.60 -1.34
CA LEU A 155 1.94 1.29 -0.82
C LEU A 155 0.96 0.59 -1.77
N PRO A 156 1.36 -0.47 -2.47
CA PRO A 156 0.42 -1.29 -3.21
C PRO A 156 -0.46 -2.10 -2.25
N GLU A 157 -1.73 -2.27 -2.62
CA GLU A 157 -2.68 -3.09 -1.88
C GLU A 157 -3.56 -3.94 -2.80
N LEU A 158 -4.05 -5.06 -2.26
CA LEU A 158 -5.16 -5.83 -2.82
C LEU A 158 -6.36 -5.68 -1.89
N VAL A 159 -7.52 -5.36 -2.46
CA VAL A 159 -8.71 -5.09 -1.66
C VAL A 159 -9.85 -5.98 -2.12
N LEU A 160 -10.41 -6.74 -1.20
CA LEU A 160 -11.67 -7.45 -1.40
C LEU A 160 -12.81 -6.55 -0.91
N ARG A 161 -13.65 -6.05 -1.82
CA ARG A 161 -14.79 -5.18 -1.52
C ARG A 161 -16.09 -5.98 -1.52
N MET A 162 -16.86 -5.84 -0.45
CA MET A 162 -18.26 -6.23 -0.29
C MET A 162 -19.08 -4.96 0.02
N PRO A 163 -20.43 -4.97 -0.08
CA PRO A 163 -21.25 -3.75 -0.01
C PRO A 163 -20.97 -2.80 1.17
N TYR A 164 -20.59 -3.34 2.34
CA TYR A 164 -20.34 -2.55 3.55
C TYR A 164 -18.97 -2.84 4.19
N LEU A 165 -18.19 -3.75 3.60
CA LEU A 165 -16.97 -4.27 4.20
C LEU A 165 -15.88 -4.41 3.15
N GLU A 166 -14.70 -3.90 3.45
CA GLU A 166 -13.50 -4.12 2.66
C GLU A 166 -12.43 -4.79 3.52
N ALA A 167 -11.73 -5.75 2.93
CA ALA A 167 -10.54 -6.35 3.50
C ALA A 167 -9.36 -6.02 2.58
N ALA A 168 -8.42 -5.21 3.08
CA ALA A 168 -7.24 -4.79 2.36
C ALA A 168 -6.00 -5.55 2.85
N LEU A 169 -5.18 -6.01 1.90
CA LEU A 169 -3.86 -6.55 2.12
C LEU A 169 -2.84 -5.62 1.47
N ILE A 170 -2.04 -4.97 2.30
CA ILE A 170 -1.08 -3.94 1.92
C ILE A 170 0.32 -4.55 1.98
N TYR A 171 1.10 -4.31 0.93
CA TYR A 171 2.51 -4.65 0.92
C TYR A 171 3.35 -3.39 1.17
N ILE A 172 4.14 -3.42 2.23
CA ILE A 172 5.06 -2.35 2.61
C ILE A 172 6.46 -2.80 2.20
N PRO A 173 7.07 -2.16 1.19
CA PRO A 173 8.42 -2.51 0.78
C PRO A 173 9.42 -2.20 1.90
N SER A 174 10.50 -2.98 1.97
CA SER A 174 11.60 -2.72 2.90
C SER A 174 12.17 -1.32 2.66
N ALA A 175 12.32 -0.56 3.75
CA ALA A 175 12.87 0.79 3.74
C ALA A 175 13.84 0.96 4.91
N SER A 176 15.09 1.31 4.61
CA SER A 176 16.16 1.46 5.59
C SER A 176 16.29 0.22 6.49
N LYS A 177 16.01 0.36 7.79
CA LYS A 177 16.10 -0.68 8.82
C LYS A 177 14.80 -1.45 9.02
N THR A 178 13.70 -1.04 8.38
CA THR A 178 12.42 -1.74 8.48
C THR A 178 12.31 -2.79 7.38
N PRO A 179 12.17 -4.09 7.72
CA PRO A 179 12.03 -5.13 6.73
C PRO A 179 10.70 -4.98 5.98
N ALA A 180 10.58 -5.68 4.86
CA ALA A 180 9.32 -5.72 4.12
C ALA A 180 8.22 -6.33 4.99
N THR A 181 7.00 -5.80 4.87
CA THR A 181 5.88 -6.16 5.74
C THR A 181 4.62 -6.37 4.92
N LEU A 182 3.83 -7.38 5.28
CA LEU A 182 2.44 -7.49 4.84
C LEU A 182 1.53 -7.02 5.97
N ALA A 183 0.57 -6.17 5.65
CA ALA A 183 -0.38 -5.63 6.61
C ALA A 183 -1.81 -5.84 6.12
N GLY A 184 -2.65 -6.45 6.96
CA GLY A 184 -4.09 -6.55 6.76
C GLY A 184 -4.84 -5.42 7.45
N GLN A 185 -5.88 -4.91 6.82
CA GLN A 185 -6.79 -3.89 7.37
C GLN A 185 -8.23 -4.20 6.99
N LEU A 186 -9.16 -4.03 7.94
CA LEU A 186 -10.59 -4.06 7.68
C LEU A 186 -11.15 -2.65 7.60
N ARG A 187 -12.11 -2.44 6.70
CA ARG A 187 -12.76 -1.14 6.50
C ARG A 187 -14.27 -1.33 6.39
N ILE A 188 -15.04 -0.51 7.10
CA ILE A 188 -16.50 -0.46 6.97
C ILE A 188 -16.84 0.72 6.07
N ALA A 189 -17.44 0.45 4.91
CA ALA A 189 -17.75 1.46 3.87
C ALA A 189 -19.23 1.86 3.88
N PHE A 190 -19.53 3.14 3.63
CA PHE A 190 -20.88 3.72 3.61
C PHE A 190 -20.99 5.05 2.84
#